data_AF-A0A559KHX5-F1
#
_entry.id   AF-A0A559KHX5-F1
#
_cell.length_a   1.000
_cell.length_b   1.000
_cell.length_c   1.000
_cell.angle_alpha   90.00
_cell.angle_beta   90.00
_cell.angle_gamma   90.00
#
_symmetry.space_group_name_H-M   'P 1'
#
loop_
_entity.id
_entity.type
_entity.pdbx_description
1 polymer ?
#
loop_
_entity_poly.entity_id
_entity_poly.type
_entity_poly.pdbx_seq_one_letter_code
_entity_poly.pdbx_strand_id
1 'polypeptide(L)'
;MSENVTHTAVVEDCFNMMFATSDAICDAFKDAGRHHIQFSQFGSVTRSGDKFTIPLLEKYRTNYDARKDEEQLGYKLAFVLGWLCHRAADRQMKVVFREAEPESREFPTDCSIYHDAFIFHKLYADNRSTPFPYRTAHFEKRMESLPAAAEVKANAVANTYRYMWQRFLLELQTFVQDTTNVDTWFDKLHAKHQEQVIHLDRYAEAALTPDPVKVKRFIEDTNFYSEEDRIIQLTQALRKGAKPSPEEVEAAFAEEPSSQYAQAVKMGYGYLRSASAYFEEKIDQDTLKDWLDVGKKGRDGQSV
;
A
#
# COMPACT_ATOMS: atom_id res chain seq x y z
N MET A 1 -2.17 5.13 -10.65
CA MET A 1 -1.90 4.39 -9.40
C MET A 1 -1.50 2.98 -9.78
N SER A 2 -0.21 2.67 -9.70
CA SER A 2 0.32 1.30 -9.73
C SER A 2 0.49 0.81 -8.28
N GLU A 3 0.42 -0.50 -8.03
CA GLU A 3 0.73 -1.15 -6.74
C GLU A 3 -0.29 -0.98 -5.59
N ASN A 4 -1.55 -0.67 -5.90
CA ASN A 4 -2.54 -0.47 -4.84
C ASN A 4 -2.76 -1.77 -4.04
N VAL A 5 -2.94 -2.90 -4.72
CA VAL A 5 -3.28 -4.17 -4.05
C VAL A 5 -2.10 -4.65 -3.20
N THR A 6 -0.89 -4.62 -3.74
CA THR A 6 0.33 -5.06 -3.05
C THR A 6 0.59 -4.20 -1.82
N HIS A 7 0.51 -2.86 -1.94
CA HIS A 7 0.80 -1.97 -0.81
C HIS A 7 -0.28 -2.04 0.26
N THR A 8 -1.57 -2.13 -0.13
CA THR A 8 -2.66 -2.37 0.82
C THR A 8 -2.47 -3.69 1.55
N ALA A 9 -2.07 -4.76 0.85
CA ALA A 9 -1.84 -6.06 1.47
C ALA A 9 -0.71 -6.05 2.51
N VAL A 10 0.41 -5.37 2.20
CA VAL A 10 1.50 -5.16 3.15
C VAL A 10 1.01 -4.41 4.39
N VAL A 11 0.23 -3.36 4.22
CA VAL A 11 -0.35 -2.59 5.35
C VAL A 11 -1.25 -3.48 6.20
N GLU A 12 -2.14 -4.25 5.59
CA GLU A 12 -3.02 -5.18 6.31
C GLU A 12 -2.24 -6.25 7.07
N ASP A 13 -1.17 -6.81 6.48
CA ASP A 13 -0.31 -7.79 7.14
C ASP A 13 0.43 -7.20 8.33
N CYS A 14 0.99 -5.99 8.19
CA CYS A 14 1.61 -5.26 9.30
C CYS A 14 0.62 -4.99 10.44
N PHE A 15 -0.62 -4.62 10.11
CA PHE A 15 -1.66 -4.37 11.12
C PHE A 15 -2.12 -5.66 11.80
N ASN A 16 -2.26 -6.76 11.06
CA ASN A 16 -2.56 -8.07 11.64
C ASN A 16 -1.49 -8.49 12.65
N MET A 17 -0.21 -8.28 12.33
CA MET A 17 0.88 -8.53 13.28
C MET A 17 0.82 -7.59 14.49
N MET A 18 0.55 -6.29 14.29
CA MET A 18 0.36 -5.31 15.35
C MET A 18 -0.77 -5.70 16.33
N PHE A 19 -1.86 -6.28 15.83
CA PHE A 19 -2.96 -6.72 16.69
C PHE A 19 -2.66 -7.99 17.47
N ALA A 20 -1.73 -8.81 16.98
CA ALA A 20 -1.34 -10.07 17.58
C ALA A 20 -0.30 -9.93 18.72
N THR A 21 0.40 -8.79 18.81
CA THR A 21 1.38 -8.55 19.88
C THR A 21 0.79 -7.78 21.06
N SER A 22 1.14 -8.20 22.28
CA SER A 22 0.74 -7.50 23.51
C SER A 22 1.64 -6.30 23.81
N ASP A 23 2.95 -6.47 23.72
CA ASP A 23 3.90 -5.52 24.33
C ASP A 23 4.80 -4.76 23.35
N ALA A 24 4.82 -5.17 22.08
CA ALA A 24 5.69 -4.57 21.06
C ALA A 24 5.14 -3.26 20.46
N ILE A 25 3.82 -3.05 20.55
CA ILE A 25 3.11 -1.90 20.01
C ILE A 25 2.16 -1.35 21.08
N CYS A 26 2.10 -0.02 21.21
CA CYS A 26 1.29 0.69 22.17
C CYS A 26 -0.21 0.55 21.88
N ASP A 27 -1.02 0.70 22.94
CA ASP A 27 -2.47 0.53 22.83
C ASP A 27 -3.14 1.59 21.95
N ALA A 28 -2.59 2.81 21.90
CA ALA A 28 -3.09 3.88 21.02
C ALA A 28 -3.09 3.44 19.54
N PHE A 29 -2.04 2.74 19.10
CA PHE A 29 -1.92 2.28 17.72
C PHE A 29 -2.88 1.13 17.43
N LYS A 30 -3.02 0.18 18.37
CA LYS A 30 -3.97 -0.93 18.25
C LYS A 30 -5.41 -0.43 18.24
N ASP A 31 -5.74 0.53 19.10
CA ASP A 31 -7.04 1.16 19.18
C ASP A 31 -7.39 1.88 17.86
N ALA A 32 -6.51 2.75 17.39
CA ALA A 32 -6.67 3.44 16.11
C ALA A 32 -6.80 2.45 14.94
N GLY A 33 -5.97 1.41 14.90
CA GLY A 33 -6.00 0.41 13.85
C GLY A 33 -7.28 -0.43 13.84
N ARG A 34 -7.78 -0.85 15.01
CA ARG A 34 -9.01 -1.67 15.10
C ARG A 34 -10.25 -0.87 14.73
N HIS A 35 -10.36 0.38 15.19
CA HIS A 35 -11.55 1.20 14.99
C HIS A 35 -11.55 1.94 13.64
N HIS A 36 -10.38 2.14 13.03
CA HIS A 36 -10.24 2.97 11.83
C HIS A 36 -9.35 2.35 10.74
N ILE A 37 -9.36 1.01 10.60
CA ILE A 37 -8.54 0.29 9.60
C ILE A 37 -8.73 0.82 8.17
N GLN A 38 -9.91 1.30 7.81
CA GLN A 38 -10.18 1.87 6.47
C GLN A 38 -9.31 3.10 6.19
N PHE A 39 -8.96 3.87 7.23
CA PHE A 39 -8.09 5.03 7.08
C PHE A 39 -6.63 4.67 6.91
N SER A 40 -6.16 3.52 7.44
CA SER A 40 -4.81 3.07 7.15
C SER A 40 -4.64 2.67 5.69
N GLN A 41 -5.69 2.16 5.03
CA GLN A 41 -5.68 1.92 3.58
C GLN A 41 -5.64 3.21 2.75
N PHE A 42 -6.26 4.30 3.21
CA PHE A 42 -6.02 5.61 2.56
C PHE A 42 -4.56 6.06 2.71
N GLY A 43 -3.95 5.76 3.86
CA GLY A 43 -2.50 5.90 4.04
C GLY A 43 -1.70 5.05 3.06
N SER A 44 -2.23 3.89 2.64
CA SER A 44 -1.56 2.95 1.71
C SER A 44 -1.43 3.42 0.27
N VAL A 45 -1.95 4.59 -0.07
CA VAL A 45 -1.84 5.20 -1.41
C VAL A 45 -1.24 6.61 -1.38
N THR A 46 -0.73 7.03 -0.22
CA THR A 46 -0.24 8.41 -0.02
C THR A 46 1.27 8.51 -0.22
N ARG A 47 1.72 9.49 -1.02
CA ARG A 47 3.14 9.76 -1.31
C ARG A 47 3.74 10.79 -0.35
N SER A 48 5.07 10.80 -0.22
CA SER A 48 5.86 11.79 0.54
C SER A 48 5.81 11.65 2.08
N GLY A 49 5.80 10.41 2.59
CA GLY A 49 5.77 10.12 4.03
C GLY A 49 6.88 10.81 4.82
N ASP A 50 8.11 10.83 4.31
CA ASP A 50 9.32 11.36 4.96
C ASP A 50 9.17 12.79 5.49
N LYS A 51 8.32 13.60 4.86
CA LYS A 51 8.13 15.01 5.22
C LYS A 51 7.13 15.21 6.35
N PHE A 52 6.17 14.31 6.50
CA PHE A 52 4.96 14.56 7.29
C PHE A 52 4.74 13.56 8.41
N THR A 53 5.19 12.31 8.27
CA THR A 53 4.87 11.25 9.26
C THR A 53 5.38 11.59 10.66
N ILE A 54 6.62 12.06 10.80
CA ILE A 54 7.20 12.39 12.11
C ILE A 54 6.54 13.61 12.76
N PRO A 55 6.40 14.78 12.10
CA PRO A 55 5.65 15.90 12.68
C PRO A 55 4.21 15.56 13.05
N LEU A 56 3.54 14.70 12.28
CA LEU A 56 2.18 14.26 12.59
C LEU A 56 2.15 13.30 13.78
N LEU A 57 3.09 12.35 13.86
CA LEU A 57 3.23 11.48 15.02
C LEU A 57 3.47 12.29 16.30
N GLU A 58 4.36 13.28 16.26
CA GLU A 58 4.60 14.17 17.40
C GLU A 58 3.35 14.92 17.81
N LYS A 59 2.64 15.52 16.83
CA LYS A 59 1.38 16.21 17.09
C LYS A 59 0.36 15.28 17.73
N TYR A 60 0.21 14.05 17.24
CA TYR A 60 -0.79 13.13 17.77
C TYR A 60 -0.40 12.61 19.14
N ARG A 61 0.87 12.28 19.35
CA ARG A 61 1.45 11.87 20.64
C ARG A 61 1.10 12.86 21.75
N THR A 62 1.41 14.14 21.54
CA THR A 62 1.17 15.21 22.54
C THR A 62 -0.30 15.42 22.87
N ASN A 63 -1.22 15.07 21.96
CA ASN A 63 -2.65 15.35 22.12
C ASN A 63 -3.51 14.09 22.34
N TYR A 64 -2.93 12.89 22.32
CA TYR A 64 -3.72 11.66 22.20
C TYR A 64 -4.58 11.39 23.43
N ASP A 65 -4.03 11.53 24.63
CA ASP A 65 -4.76 11.23 25.87
C ASP A 65 -5.79 12.29 26.24
N ALA A 66 -5.55 13.54 25.82
CA ALA A 66 -6.46 14.66 26.02
C ALA A 66 -7.44 14.89 24.85
N ARG A 67 -7.47 13.95 23.88
CA ARG A 67 -8.22 14.11 22.63
C ARG A 67 -9.70 14.24 22.89
N LYS A 68 -10.36 15.09 22.10
CA LYS A 68 -11.81 15.10 21.99
C LYS A 68 -12.25 14.34 20.75
N ASP A 69 -13.43 13.72 20.79
CA ASP A 69 -13.92 12.91 19.67
C ASP A 69 -14.03 13.74 18.37
N GLU A 70 -14.35 15.03 18.47
CA GLU A 70 -14.46 15.94 17.32
C GLU A 70 -13.10 16.23 16.66
N GLU A 71 -11.99 16.09 17.39
CA GLU A 71 -10.63 16.26 16.86
C GLU A 71 -10.21 15.07 16.02
N GLN A 72 -10.92 13.95 16.17
CA GLN A 72 -10.89 12.86 15.22
C GLN A 72 -9.47 12.25 15.07
N LEU A 73 -8.69 12.25 16.17
CA LEU A 73 -7.29 11.85 16.16
C LEU A 73 -7.09 10.35 15.89
N GLY A 74 -8.05 9.49 16.26
CA GLY A 74 -7.97 8.05 16.03
C GLY A 74 -7.81 7.68 14.56
N TYR A 75 -8.67 8.18 13.67
CA TYR A 75 -8.53 7.87 12.25
C TYR A 75 -7.31 8.56 11.61
N LYS A 76 -6.92 9.76 12.10
CA LYS A 76 -5.73 10.47 11.62
C LYS A 76 -4.46 9.70 11.97
N LEU A 77 -4.42 9.10 13.15
CA LEU A 77 -3.35 8.21 13.55
C LEU A 77 -3.34 6.96 12.67
N ALA A 78 -4.48 6.29 12.50
CA ALA A 78 -4.58 5.11 11.61
C ALA A 78 -4.08 5.40 10.19
N PHE A 79 -4.42 6.57 9.63
CA PHE A 79 -3.90 7.05 8.34
C PHE A 79 -2.36 7.14 8.33
N VAL A 80 -1.76 7.76 9.34
CA VAL A 80 -0.30 7.89 9.44
C VAL A 80 0.38 6.52 9.61
N LEU A 81 -0.21 5.60 10.38
CA LEU A 81 0.30 4.24 10.54
C LEU A 81 0.27 3.45 9.22
N GLY A 82 -0.82 3.58 8.45
CA GLY A 82 -0.90 3.01 7.11
C GLY A 82 0.13 3.61 6.15
N TRP A 83 0.36 4.91 6.25
CA TRP A 83 1.36 5.62 5.44
C TRP A 83 2.80 5.19 5.76
N LEU A 84 3.11 4.87 7.02
CA LEU A 84 4.41 4.28 7.39
C LEU A 84 4.61 2.90 6.74
N CYS A 85 3.59 2.03 6.79
CA CYS A 85 3.66 0.71 6.17
C CYS A 85 3.78 0.79 4.64
N HIS A 86 3.02 1.70 4.02
CA HIS A 86 3.14 2.01 2.59
C HIS A 86 4.57 2.35 2.21
N ARG A 87 5.20 3.22 2.98
CA ARG A 87 6.56 3.67 2.69
C ARG A 87 7.55 2.51 2.71
N ALA A 88 7.39 1.56 3.63
CA ALA A 88 8.19 0.34 3.64
C ALA A 88 7.99 -0.49 2.37
N ALA A 89 6.74 -0.65 1.92
CA ALA A 89 6.43 -1.29 0.65
C ALA A 89 7.07 -0.55 -0.53
N ASP A 90 6.92 0.76 -0.60
CA ASP A 90 7.50 1.63 -1.63
C ASP A 90 9.03 1.49 -1.71
N ARG A 91 9.70 1.48 -0.55
CA ARG A 91 11.17 1.30 -0.42
C ARG A 91 11.65 -0.02 -0.99
N GLN A 92 10.84 -1.05 -0.83
CA GLN A 92 11.17 -2.40 -1.29
C GLN A 92 10.83 -2.58 -2.77
N MET A 93 9.60 -2.26 -3.15
CA MET A 93 9.00 -2.64 -4.43
C MET A 93 9.50 -1.78 -5.58
N LYS A 94 9.67 -0.46 -5.38
CA LYS A 94 10.16 0.44 -6.44
C LYS A 94 11.49 0.01 -7.03
N VAL A 95 12.37 -0.56 -6.20
CA VAL A 95 13.67 -1.04 -6.66
C VAL A 95 13.51 -2.30 -7.51
N VAL A 96 12.67 -3.24 -7.07
CA VAL A 96 12.33 -4.46 -7.83
C VAL A 96 11.75 -4.10 -9.19
N PHE A 97 10.89 -3.09 -9.28
CA PHE A 97 10.32 -2.65 -10.56
C PHE A 97 11.39 -2.10 -11.51
N ARG A 98 12.30 -1.27 -11.00
CA ARG A 98 13.41 -0.71 -11.80
C ARG A 98 14.39 -1.79 -12.25
N GLU A 99 14.69 -2.77 -11.40
CA GLU A 99 15.59 -3.88 -11.74
C GLU A 99 14.96 -4.85 -12.74
N ALA A 100 13.67 -5.16 -12.56
CA ALA A 100 12.94 -6.07 -13.44
C ALA A 100 12.67 -5.44 -14.81
N GLU A 101 12.43 -4.13 -14.89
CA GLU A 101 12.08 -3.41 -16.12
C GLU A 101 12.78 -2.04 -16.26
N PRO A 102 14.12 -2.01 -16.40
CA PRO A 102 14.91 -0.76 -16.37
C PRO A 102 14.58 0.21 -17.52
N GLU A 103 14.13 -0.32 -18.65
CA GLU A 103 13.82 0.46 -19.87
C GLU A 103 12.33 0.83 -19.98
N SER A 104 11.49 0.45 -19.00
CA SER A 104 10.06 0.73 -19.08
C SER A 104 9.77 2.22 -19.00
N ARG A 105 9.00 2.71 -19.97
CA ARG A 105 8.46 4.07 -20.00
C ARG A 105 6.98 4.12 -19.61
N GLU A 106 6.40 2.97 -19.30
CA GLU A 106 4.99 2.85 -18.92
C GLU A 106 4.81 3.04 -17.42
N PHE A 107 3.71 3.68 -17.05
CA PHE A 107 3.30 3.82 -15.66
C PHE A 107 1.79 3.52 -15.55
N PRO A 108 1.36 2.42 -14.91
CA PRO A 108 2.14 1.37 -14.23
C PRO A 108 3.10 0.58 -15.13
N THR A 109 4.17 0.02 -14.55
CA THR A 109 5.02 -1.00 -15.20
C THR A 109 4.30 -2.36 -15.21
N ASP A 110 4.66 -3.29 -16.11
CA ASP A 110 4.04 -4.61 -16.10
C ASP A 110 4.38 -5.40 -14.83
N CYS A 111 5.62 -5.27 -14.33
CA CYS A 111 6.04 -5.89 -13.08
C CYS A 111 5.11 -5.48 -11.92
N SER A 112 4.81 -4.18 -11.81
CA SER A 112 3.90 -3.66 -10.78
C SER A 112 2.47 -4.21 -10.90
N ILE A 113 1.95 -4.34 -12.12
CA ILE A 113 0.61 -4.90 -12.37
C ILE A 113 0.58 -6.40 -12.03
N TYR A 114 1.62 -7.14 -12.39
CA TYR A 114 1.72 -8.58 -12.11
C TYR A 114 1.85 -8.86 -10.62
N HIS A 115 2.56 -8.02 -9.87
CA HIS A 115 2.61 -8.11 -8.41
C HIS A 115 1.22 -7.93 -7.80
N ASP A 116 0.48 -6.91 -8.22
CA ASP A 116 -0.89 -6.68 -7.77
C ASP A 116 -1.83 -7.84 -8.13
N ALA A 117 -1.77 -8.33 -9.37
CA ALA A 117 -2.58 -9.48 -9.81
C ALA A 117 -2.24 -10.75 -9.02
N PHE A 118 -0.96 -11.00 -8.74
CA PHE A 118 -0.52 -12.14 -7.95
C PHE A 118 -1.03 -12.04 -6.51
N ILE A 119 -0.80 -10.92 -5.82
CA ILE A 119 -1.25 -10.70 -4.44
C ILE A 119 -2.78 -10.75 -4.36
N PHE A 120 -3.46 -10.19 -5.37
CA PHE A 120 -4.90 -10.25 -5.48
C PHE A 120 -5.42 -11.70 -5.39
N HIS A 121 -4.88 -12.61 -6.22
CA HIS A 121 -5.24 -14.02 -6.16
C HIS A 121 -4.81 -14.69 -4.87
N LYS A 122 -3.60 -14.37 -4.40
CA LYS A 122 -3.02 -15.03 -3.24
C LYS A 122 -3.78 -14.74 -1.95
N LEU A 123 -4.24 -13.50 -1.76
CA LEU A 123 -4.75 -13.02 -0.47
C LEU A 123 -6.22 -12.62 -0.47
N TYR A 124 -6.82 -12.32 -1.64
CA TYR A 124 -8.16 -11.73 -1.72
C TYR A 124 -9.18 -12.56 -2.51
N ALA A 125 -8.81 -13.21 -3.62
CA ALA A 125 -9.78 -13.85 -4.53
C ALA A 125 -10.76 -14.83 -3.85
N ASP A 126 -10.29 -15.61 -2.88
CA ASP A 126 -11.10 -16.57 -2.13
C ASP A 126 -11.19 -16.26 -0.62
N ASN A 127 -10.77 -15.07 -0.21
CA ASN A 127 -10.71 -14.70 1.20
C ASN A 127 -11.87 -13.79 1.60
N ARG A 128 -12.80 -14.34 2.40
CA ARG A 128 -13.94 -13.58 2.96
C ARG A 128 -13.59 -12.82 4.23
N SER A 129 -12.41 -13.06 4.80
CA SER A 129 -11.94 -12.48 6.07
C SER A 129 -11.08 -11.23 5.87
N THR A 130 -11.08 -10.64 4.68
CA THR A 130 -10.46 -9.34 4.43
C THR A 130 -11.41 -8.22 4.86
N PRO A 131 -10.90 -7.05 5.30
CA PRO A 131 -11.76 -5.90 5.63
C PRO A 131 -12.69 -5.49 4.47
N PHE A 132 -12.30 -5.84 3.24
CA PHE A 132 -13.08 -5.67 2.02
C PHE A 132 -13.19 -7.03 1.32
N PRO A 133 -14.30 -7.78 1.52
CA PRO A 133 -14.48 -9.07 0.87
C PRO A 133 -14.49 -8.87 -0.64
N TYR A 134 -13.63 -9.61 -1.32
CA TYR A 134 -13.58 -9.60 -2.77
C TYR A 134 -14.92 -10.05 -3.37
N ARG A 135 -15.28 -9.45 -4.50
CA ARG A 135 -16.37 -9.91 -5.36
C ARG A 135 -15.85 -9.98 -6.79
N THR A 136 -16.10 -11.09 -7.47
CA THR A 136 -15.71 -11.33 -8.87
C THR A 136 -16.07 -10.17 -9.80
N ALA A 137 -17.16 -9.45 -9.49
CA ALA A 137 -17.58 -8.26 -10.21
C ALA A 137 -16.55 -7.10 -10.25
N HIS A 138 -15.54 -7.07 -9.36
CA HIS A 138 -14.54 -5.99 -9.31
C HIS A 138 -13.45 -6.08 -10.40
N PHE A 139 -13.15 -7.28 -10.93
CA PHE A 139 -12.15 -7.47 -12.00
C PHE A 139 -12.75 -8.07 -13.28
N GLU A 140 -14.07 -7.97 -13.42
CA GLU A 140 -14.77 -8.49 -14.58
C GLU A 140 -14.47 -7.68 -15.85
N LYS A 141 -14.10 -8.36 -16.93
CA LYS A 141 -13.91 -7.72 -18.23
C LYS A 141 -15.28 -7.37 -18.79
N ARG A 142 -15.65 -6.08 -18.69
CA ARG A 142 -16.92 -5.56 -19.23
C ARG A 142 -18.16 -6.26 -18.67
N MET A 143 -18.07 -6.81 -17.46
CA MET A 143 -19.14 -7.57 -16.80
C MET A 143 -19.51 -8.87 -17.53
N GLU A 144 -18.66 -9.42 -18.41
CA GLU A 144 -19.00 -10.51 -19.35
C GLU A 144 -19.57 -11.76 -18.66
N SER A 145 -19.10 -12.13 -17.45
CA SER A 145 -19.66 -13.27 -16.70
C SER A 145 -20.92 -12.97 -15.88
N LEU A 146 -21.37 -11.71 -15.83
CA LEU A 146 -22.50 -11.31 -14.99
C LEU A 146 -23.83 -11.35 -15.78
N PRO A 147 -24.95 -11.73 -15.15
CA PRO A 147 -26.26 -11.75 -15.82
C PRO A 147 -26.67 -10.41 -16.45
N ALA A 148 -26.19 -9.29 -15.89
CA ALA A 148 -26.49 -7.94 -16.37
C ALA A 148 -25.68 -7.52 -17.62
N ALA A 149 -24.71 -8.31 -18.09
CA ALA A 149 -23.85 -7.97 -19.23
C ALA A 149 -24.64 -7.65 -20.50
N ALA A 150 -25.75 -8.36 -20.72
CA ALA A 150 -26.60 -8.19 -21.90
C ALA A 150 -27.35 -6.85 -21.91
N GLU A 151 -27.58 -6.25 -20.74
CA GLU A 151 -28.39 -5.04 -20.59
C GLU A 151 -27.55 -3.77 -20.44
N VAL A 152 -26.27 -3.91 -20.06
CA VAL A 152 -25.37 -2.79 -19.81
C VAL A 152 -24.36 -2.64 -20.95
N LYS A 153 -24.36 -1.48 -21.61
CA LYS A 153 -23.28 -1.10 -22.53
C LYS A 153 -22.03 -0.70 -21.73
N ALA A 154 -21.32 -1.68 -21.17
CA ALA A 154 -20.22 -1.47 -20.22
C ALA A 154 -19.18 -0.45 -20.70
N ASN A 155 -18.77 -0.50 -21.97
CA ASN A 155 -17.83 0.47 -22.55
C ASN A 155 -18.38 1.89 -22.55
N ALA A 156 -19.66 2.07 -22.90
CA ALA A 156 -20.27 3.39 -22.92
C ALA A 156 -20.36 3.96 -21.49
N VAL A 157 -20.80 3.14 -20.53
CA VAL A 157 -20.90 3.53 -19.11
C VAL A 157 -19.52 3.86 -18.54
N ALA A 158 -18.52 3.01 -18.76
CA ALA A 158 -17.15 3.24 -18.31
C ALA A 158 -16.56 4.53 -18.87
N ASN A 159 -16.78 4.82 -20.16
CA ASN A 159 -16.34 6.08 -20.78
C ASN A 159 -17.05 7.30 -20.18
N THR A 160 -18.36 7.23 -19.93
CA THR A 160 -19.12 8.31 -19.28
C THR A 160 -18.60 8.57 -17.86
N TYR A 161 -18.45 7.53 -17.04
CA TYR A 161 -17.94 7.68 -15.67
C TYR A 161 -16.50 8.16 -15.64
N ARG A 162 -15.64 7.68 -16.55
CA ARG A 162 -14.27 8.17 -16.69
C ARG A 162 -14.25 9.68 -16.93
N TYR A 163 -15.07 10.16 -17.86
CA TYR A 163 -15.17 11.59 -18.15
C TYR A 163 -15.68 12.41 -16.95
N MET A 164 -16.76 11.94 -16.30
CA MET A 164 -17.29 12.60 -15.09
C MET A 164 -16.26 12.66 -13.97
N TRP A 165 -15.59 11.54 -13.69
CA TRP A 165 -14.57 11.44 -12.66
C TRP A 165 -13.37 12.34 -12.94
N GLN A 166 -12.85 12.31 -14.18
CA GLN A 166 -11.77 13.21 -14.61
C GLN A 166 -12.17 14.68 -14.41
N ARG A 167 -13.39 15.06 -14.78
CA ARG A 167 -13.89 16.42 -14.58
C ARG A 167 -13.95 16.81 -13.10
N PHE A 168 -14.49 15.95 -12.24
CA PHE A 168 -14.51 16.21 -10.79
C PHE A 168 -13.09 16.36 -10.21
N LEU A 169 -12.16 15.50 -10.62
CA LEU A 169 -10.76 15.61 -10.17
C LEU A 169 -10.09 16.90 -10.65
N LEU A 170 -10.37 17.35 -11.88
CA LEU A 170 -9.89 18.64 -12.40
C LEU A 170 -10.52 19.82 -11.63
N GLU A 171 -11.81 19.75 -11.30
CA GLU A 171 -12.51 20.79 -10.53
C GLU A 171 -11.97 20.91 -9.08
N LEU A 172 -11.41 19.84 -8.51
CA LEU A 172 -10.75 19.85 -7.19
C LEU A 172 -9.32 20.41 -7.22
N GLN A 173 -8.73 20.65 -8.39
CA GLN A 173 -7.36 21.16 -8.52
C GLN A 173 -7.37 22.69 -8.65
N THR A 174 -6.63 23.37 -7.76
CA THR A 174 -6.26 24.78 -8.00
C THR A 174 -5.05 24.81 -8.93
N PHE A 175 -5.27 25.04 -10.22
CA PHE A 175 -4.17 25.22 -11.17
C PHE A 175 -3.53 26.60 -10.99
N VAL A 176 -2.36 26.64 -10.37
CA VAL A 176 -1.51 27.83 -10.42
C VAL A 176 -0.83 27.81 -11.79
N GLN A 177 -1.23 28.73 -12.67
CA GLN A 177 -0.64 28.87 -13.99
C GLN A 177 0.77 29.47 -13.86
N ASP A 178 1.76 28.82 -14.49
CA ASP A 178 3.06 29.43 -14.71
C ASP A 178 3.00 30.19 -16.04
N THR A 179 2.77 31.50 -15.97
CA THR A 179 2.68 32.36 -17.16
C THR A 179 4.04 32.64 -17.79
N THR A 180 5.13 32.28 -17.12
CA THR A 180 6.51 32.54 -17.54
C THR A 180 7.06 31.42 -18.42
N ASN A 181 6.62 30.18 -18.22
CA ASN A 181 7.03 29.03 -19.02
C ASN A 181 5.82 28.11 -19.31
N VAL A 182 4.96 28.62 -20.19
CA VAL A 182 3.66 28.02 -20.54
C VAL A 182 3.81 26.62 -21.13
N ASP A 183 4.80 26.39 -21.99
CA ASP A 183 5.02 25.08 -22.62
C ASP A 183 5.39 24.01 -21.58
N THR A 184 6.32 24.33 -20.68
CA THR A 184 6.70 23.40 -19.59
C THR A 184 5.53 23.15 -18.63
N TRP A 185 4.67 24.15 -18.42
CA TRP A 185 3.45 24.00 -17.63
C TRP A 185 2.45 23.05 -18.30
N PHE A 186 2.24 23.17 -19.62
CA PHE A 186 1.40 22.25 -20.39
C PHE A 186 1.95 20.83 -20.41
N ASP A 187 3.27 20.64 -20.56
CA ASP A 187 3.89 19.32 -20.49
C ASP A 187 3.69 18.66 -19.13
N LYS A 188 3.86 19.43 -18.04
CA LYS A 188 3.59 18.94 -16.67
C LYS A 188 2.11 18.62 -16.46
N LEU A 189 1.21 19.43 -17.00
CA LEU A 189 -0.24 19.21 -16.93
C LEU A 189 -0.62 17.93 -17.70
N HIS A 190 -0.07 17.74 -18.90
CA HIS A 190 -0.26 16.55 -19.71
C HIS A 190 0.27 15.30 -19.00
N ALA A 191 1.48 15.36 -18.44
CA ALA A 191 2.05 14.27 -17.65
C ALA A 191 1.16 13.93 -16.44
N LYS A 192 0.68 14.93 -15.69
CA LYS A 192 -0.27 14.71 -14.58
C LYS A 192 -1.58 14.08 -15.04
N HIS A 193 -2.09 14.44 -16.21
CA HIS A 193 -3.29 13.83 -16.77
C HIS A 193 -3.05 12.36 -17.16
N GLN A 194 -1.87 12.03 -17.72
CA GLN A 194 -1.49 10.64 -18.03
C GLN A 194 -1.30 9.80 -16.75
N GLU A 195 -0.75 10.37 -15.67
CA GLU A 195 -0.64 9.71 -14.35
C GLU A 195 -2.02 9.28 -13.77
N GLN A 196 -3.10 9.92 -14.23
CA GLN A 196 -4.47 9.64 -13.80
C GLN A 196 -5.18 8.57 -14.66
N VAL A 197 -4.51 8.02 -15.68
CA VAL A 197 -5.07 6.90 -16.47
C VAL A 197 -4.80 5.58 -15.74
N ILE A 198 -5.86 4.90 -15.32
CA ILE A 198 -5.77 3.53 -14.81
C ILE A 198 -5.93 2.58 -15.98
N HIS A 199 -4.91 1.76 -16.25
CA HIS A 199 -4.92 0.74 -17.30
C HIS A 199 -5.68 -0.52 -16.88
N LEU A 200 -6.98 -0.40 -16.63
CA LEU A 200 -7.82 -1.50 -16.12
C LEU A 200 -7.76 -2.76 -16.99
N ASP A 201 -7.61 -2.62 -18.30
CA ASP A 201 -7.49 -3.77 -19.21
C ASP A 201 -6.21 -4.58 -18.95
N ARG A 202 -5.07 -3.92 -18.70
CA ARG A 202 -3.81 -4.58 -18.36
C ARG A 202 -3.90 -5.34 -17.02
N TYR A 203 -4.58 -4.76 -16.03
CA TYR A 203 -4.86 -5.45 -14.76
C TYR A 203 -5.79 -6.66 -14.95
N ALA A 204 -6.85 -6.51 -15.73
CA ALA A 204 -7.77 -7.61 -16.02
C ALA A 204 -7.06 -8.76 -16.76
N GLU A 205 -6.21 -8.44 -17.73
CA GLU A 205 -5.40 -9.43 -18.45
C GLU A 205 -4.41 -10.15 -17.52
N ALA A 206 -3.65 -9.41 -16.71
CA ALA A 206 -2.72 -9.99 -15.75
C ALA A 206 -3.43 -10.86 -14.69
N ALA A 207 -4.63 -10.48 -14.26
CA ALA A 207 -5.39 -11.25 -13.28
C ALA A 207 -6.09 -12.47 -13.88
N LEU A 208 -6.74 -12.36 -15.03
CA LEU A 208 -7.58 -13.43 -15.58
C LEU A 208 -6.82 -14.39 -16.50
N THR A 209 -5.87 -13.87 -17.27
CA THR A 209 -5.11 -14.61 -18.29
C THR A 209 -3.63 -14.22 -18.25
N PRO A 210 -2.92 -14.48 -17.13
CA PRO A 210 -1.53 -14.06 -16.97
C PRO A 210 -0.62 -14.72 -18.03
N ASP A 211 0.15 -13.89 -18.74
CA ASP A 211 1.25 -14.38 -19.58
C ASP A 211 2.30 -15.14 -18.75
N PRO A 212 2.53 -16.46 -18.99
CA PRO A 212 3.49 -17.27 -18.23
C PRO A 212 4.92 -16.72 -18.26
N VAL A 213 5.33 -16.06 -19.35
CA VAL A 213 6.67 -15.46 -19.46
C VAL A 213 6.81 -14.30 -18.48
N LYS A 214 5.76 -13.47 -18.36
CA LYS A 214 5.73 -12.36 -17.40
C LYS A 214 5.58 -12.85 -15.96
N VAL A 215 4.82 -13.92 -15.71
CA VAL A 215 4.75 -14.55 -14.37
C VAL A 215 6.13 -15.01 -13.94
N LYS A 216 6.82 -15.79 -14.76
CA LYS A 216 8.18 -16.25 -14.47
C LYS A 216 9.11 -15.07 -14.18
N ARG A 217 9.16 -14.10 -15.10
CA ARG A 217 10.06 -12.95 -14.98
C ARG A 217 9.79 -12.06 -13.77
N PHE A 218 8.51 -11.78 -13.47
CA PHE A 218 8.15 -10.76 -12.47
C PHE A 218 7.82 -11.32 -11.10
N ILE A 219 7.47 -12.61 -11.00
CA ILE A 219 7.12 -13.26 -9.73
C ILE A 219 8.22 -14.23 -9.31
N GLU A 220 8.60 -15.17 -10.17
CA GLU A 220 9.55 -16.24 -9.83
C GLU A 220 10.99 -15.71 -9.80
N ASP A 221 11.46 -15.11 -10.89
CA ASP A 221 12.86 -14.68 -11.05
C ASP A 221 13.20 -13.51 -10.11
N THR A 222 12.22 -12.70 -9.69
CA THR A 222 12.40 -11.63 -8.69
C THR A 222 12.32 -12.13 -7.25
N ASN A 223 11.95 -13.39 -7.05
CA ASN A 223 11.54 -13.94 -5.75
C ASN A 223 10.53 -13.02 -5.04
N PHE A 224 9.46 -12.63 -5.75
CA PHE A 224 8.50 -11.64 -5.24
C PHE A 224 7.82 -12.11 -3.96
N TYR A 225 7.40 -13.38 -3.90
CA TYR A 225 6.64 -13.94 -2.79
C TYR A 225 7.05 -15.40 -2.54
N SER A 226 7.34 -15.74 -1.28
CA SER A 226 7.67 -17.10 -0.86
C SER A 226 6.80 -17.53 0.32
N GLU A 227 6.19 -18.72 0.21
CA GLU A 227 5.45 -19.32 1.33
C GLU A 227 6.35 -19.91 2.41
N GLU A 228 7.64 -20.04 2.12
CA GLU A 228 8.63 -20.53 3.07
C GLU A 228 9.05 -19.44 4.06
N ASP A 229 8.83 -18.16 3.75
CA ASP A 229 9.15 -17.08 4.66
C ASP A 229 8.27 -17.14 5.91
N ARG A 230 8.90 -17.21 7.09
CA ARG A 230 8.18 -17.39 8.36
C ARG A 230 7.17 -16.28 8.65
N ILE A 231 7.51 -15.04 8.29
CA ILE A 231 6.61 -13.89 8.43
C ILE A 231 5.37 -14.01 7.53
N ILE A 232 5.49 -14.66 6.38
CA ILE A 232 4.37 -14.92 5.45
C ILE A 232 3.45 -16.00 5.99
N GLN A 233 4.02 -17.08 6.52
CA GLN A 233 3.24 -18.13 7.18
C GLN A 233 2.43 -17.55 8.35
N LEU A 234 3.06 -16.66 9.15
CA LEU A 234 2.41 -15.96 10.24
C LEU A 234 1.24 -15.08 9.74
N THR A 235 1.46 -14.22 8.75
CA THR A 235 0.42 -13.30 8.27
C THR A 235 -0.73 -14.05 7.60
N GLN A 236 -0.45 -15.13 6.87
CA GLN A 236 -1.48 -16.01 6.34
C GLN A 236 -2.30 -16.68 7.46
N ALA A 237 -1.66 -17.13 8.55
CA ALA A 237 -2.36 -17.70 9.70
C ALA A 237 -3.26 -16.65 10.38
N LEU A 238 -2.75 -15.43 10.57
CA LEU A 238 -3.50 -14.30 11.14
C LEU A 238 -4.72 -13.94 10.27
N ARG A 239 -4.57 -13.88 8.94
CA ARG A 239 -5.70 -13.67 8.01
C ARG A 239 -6.77 -14.74 8.09
N LYS A 240 -6.40 -15.97 8.47
CA LYS A 240 -7.32 -17.09 8.73
C LYS A 240 -7.91 -17.09 10.15
N GLY A 241 -7.60 -16.07 10.96
CA GLY A 241 -8.10 -15.91 12.33
C GLY A 241 -7.32 -16.68 13.39
N ALA A 242 -6.12 -17.17 13.08
CA ALA A 242 -5.23 -17.75 14.09
C ALA A 242 -4.86 -16.70 15.14
N LYS A 243 -4.57 -17.17 16.36
CA LYS A 243 -4.12 -16.36 17.49
C LYS A 243 -2.75 -16.84 17.93
N PRO A 244 -1.68 -16.53 17.16
CA PRO A 244 -0.33 -16.92 17.53
C PRO A 244 0.07 -16.28 18.85
N SER A 245 0.97 -16.91 19.58
CA SER A 245 1.54 -16.34 20.80
C SER A 245 2.46 -15.15 20.48
N PRO A 246 2.71 -14.24 21.43
CA PRO A 246 3.69 -13.17 21.24
C PRO A 246 5.07 -13.70 20.82
N GLU A 247 5.50 -14.83 21.37
CA GLU A 247 6.78 -15.47 21.04
C GLU A 247 6.81 -15.97 19.60
N GLU A 248 5.70 -16.50 19.07
CA GLU A 248 5.61 -16.91 17.67
C GLU A 248 5.71 -15.71 16.72
N VAL A 249 5.12 -14.57 17.10
CA VAL A 249 5.22 -13.33 16.33
C VAL A 249 6.65 -12.79 16.34
N GLU A 250 7.29 -12.72 17.51
CA GLU A 250 8.67 -12.25 17.63
C GLU A 250 9.66 -13.18 16.91
N ALA A 251 9.47 -14.50 16.97
CA ALA A 251 10.29 -15.46 16.24
C ALA A 251 10.19 -15.26 14.72
N ALA A 252 8.96 -15.10 14.20
CA ALA A 252 8.74 -14.87 12.77
C ALA A 252 9.30 -13.52 12.30
N PHE A 253 9.24 -12.49 13.15
CA PHE A 253 9.81 -11.18 12.85
C PHE A 253 11.34 -11.15 12.90
N ALA A 254 11.95 -11.92 13.81
CA ALA A 254 13.40 -11.99 13.96
C ALA A 254 14.09 -12.65 12.74
N GLU A 255 13.42 -13.61 12.10
CA GLU A 255 13.93 -14.30 10.92
C GLU A 255 14.09 -13.37 9.72
N GLU A 256 15.17 -13.56 8.94
CA GLU A 256 15.41 -12.73 7.75
C GLU A 256 14.67 -13.28 6.53
N PRO A 257 13.70 -12.53 5.97
CA PRO A 257 12.91 -13.01 4.85
C PRO A 257 13.70 -13.02 3.54
N SER A 258 13.41 -14.03 2.74
CA SER A 258 14.00 -14.24 1.42
C SER A 258 13.27 -13.50 0.30
N SER A 259 11.94 -13.39 0.38
CA SER A 259 11.13 -12.78 -0.69
C SER A 259 10.91 -11.27 -0.52
N GLN A 260 10.69 -10.59 -1.64
CA GLN A 260 10.51 -9.14 -1.68
C GLN A 260 9.29 -8.68 -0.87
N TYR A 261 8.16 -9.39 -0.98
CA TYR A 261 6.96 -9.08 -0.22
C TYR A 261 7.17 -9.28 1.29
N ALA A 262 7.84 -10.36 1.70
CA ALA A 262 8.15 -10.61 3.10
C ALA A 262 9.10 -9.56 3.70
N GLN A 263 10.09 -9.09 2.93
CA GLN A 263 10.97 -7.98 3.31
C GLN A 263 10.17 -6.68 3.52
N ALA A 264 9.20 -6.38 2.64
CA ALA A 264 8.32 -5.22 2.79
C ALA A 264 7.47 -5.30 4.07
N VAL A 265 6.89 -6.46 4.38
CA VAL A 265 6.11 -6.67 5.61
C VAL A 265 7.00 -6.53 6.85
N LYS A 266 8.19 -7.15 6.86
CA LYS A 266 9.13 -7.02 7.98
C LYS A 266 9.52 -5.56 8.22
N MET A 267 9.87 -4.83 7.16
CA MET A 267 10.22 -3.42 7.24
C MET A 267 9.03 -2.57 7.73
N GLY A 268 7.83 -2.80 7.20
CA GLY A 268 6.63 -2.07 7.60
C GLY A 268 6.24 -2.29 9.06
N TYR A 269 6.28 -3.53 9.52
CA TYR A 269 6.03 -3.85 10.93
C TYR A 269 7.14 -3.28 11.84
N GLY A 270 8.40 -3.32 11.39
CA GLY A 270 9.51 -2.64 12.06
C GLY A 270 9.26 -1.14 12.25
N TYR A 271 8.79 -0.46 11.20
CA TYR A 271 8.43 0.96 11.28
C TYR A 271 7.29 1.23 12.28
N LEU A 272 6.29 0.34 12.38
CA LEU A 272 5.25 0.45 13.41
C LEU A 272 5.84 0.33 14.83
N ARG A 273 6.78 -0.61 15.06
CA ARG A 273 7.48 -0.75 16.36
C ARG A 273 8.28 0.49 16.71
N SER A 274 9.04 1.03 15.76
CA SER A 274 9.80 2.27 15.96
C SER A 274 8.90 3.46 16.26
N ALA A 275 7.82 3.62 15.50
CA ALA A 275 6.85 4.69 15.72
C ALA A 275 6.13 4.54 17.07
N SER A 276 5.83 3.31 17.51
CA SER A 276 5.26 3.03 18.82
C SER A 276 6.23 3.41 19.94
N ALA A 277 7.50 3.03 19.83
CA ALA A 277 8.52 3.39 20.81
C ALA A 277 8.67 4.91 20.95
N TYR A 278 8.62 5.64 19.83
CA TYR A 278 8.61 7.10 19.85
C TYR A 278 7.33 7.67 20.48
N PHE A 279 6.18 7.10 20.14
CA PHE A 279 4.88 7.52 20.69
C PHE A 279 4.83 7.37 22.22
N GLU A 280 5.49 6.35 22.76
CA GLU A 280 5.62 6.09 24.20
C GLU A 280 6.83 6.78 24.85
N GLU A 281 7.49 7.71 24.15
CA GLU A 281 8.67 8.46 24.61
C GLU A 281 9.90 7.58 24.94
N LYS A 282 9.96 6.34 24.45
CA LYS A 282 11.08 5.41 24.68
C LYS A 282 12.31 5.73 23.82
N ILE A 283 12.13 6.46 22.73
CA ILE A 283 13.18 6.95 21.84
C ILE A 283 12.92 8.40 21.45
N ASP A 284 13.97 9.11 21.05
CA ASP A 284 13.86 10.49 20.54
C ASP A 284 13.53 10.55 19.03
N GLN A 285 13.28 11.76 18.55
CA GLN A 285 12.88 12.01 17.16
C GLN A 285 13.98 11.65 16.15
N ASP A 286 15.25 11.83 16.51
CA ASP A 286 16.36 11.56 15.59
C ASP A 286 16.64 10.06 15.47
N THR A 287 16.50 9.32 16.57
CA THR A 287 16.47 7.84 16.56
C THR A 287 15.31 7.33 15.71
N LEU A 288 14.12 7.91 15.84
CA LEU A 288 12.98 7.55 15.00
C LEU A 288 13.27 7.80 13.51
N LYS A 289 13.84 8.96 13.15
CA LYS A 289 14.21 9.26 11.76
C LYS A 289 15.15 8.21 11.19
N ASP A 290 16.16 7.83 11.96
CA ASP A 290 17.14 6.83 11.54
C ASP A 290 16.49 5.47 11.31
N TRP A 291 15.66 5.01 12.25
CA TRP A 291 14.97 3.72 12.18
C TRP A 291 13.89 3.65 11.11
N LEU A 292 13.29 4.79 10.77
CA LEU A 292 12.37 4.93 9.64
C LEU A 292 13.10 5.19 8.32
N ASP A 293 14.42 5.20 8.27
CA ASP A 293 15.20 5.54 7.07
C ASP A 293 14.85 6.90 6.44
N VAL A 294 14.43 7.89 7.24
CA VAL A 294 14.08 9.24 6.75
C VAL A 294 15.31 9.91 6.15
N GLY A 295 15.19 10.33 4.88
CA GLY A 295 16.31 10.95 4.15
C GLY A 295 17.39 9.98 3.69
N LYS A 296 17.27 8.67 3.98
CA LYS A 296 18.18 7.65 3.45
C LYS A 296 17.73 7.21 2.07
N LYS A 297 18.71 7.08 1.16
CA LYS A 297 18.50 6.49 -0.16
C LYS A 297 18.04 5.03 -0.04
N GLY A 298 17.29 4.54 -1.02
CA GLY A 298 16.97 3.12 -1.18
C GLY A 298 18.22 2.30 -1.52
N ARG A 299 18.06 0.97 -1.60
CA ARG A 299 19.17 0.05 -1.91
C ARG A 299 19.84 0.31 -3.27
N ASP A 300 19.11 0.96 -4.18
CA ASP A 300 19.57 1.38 -5.50
C ASP A 300 20.14 2.81 -5.53
N GLY A 301 20.28 3.46 -4.38
CA GLY A 301 20.83 4.80 -4.27
C GLY A 301 19.86 5.93 -4.67
N GLN A 302 18.58 5.63 -4.93
CA GLN A 302 17.55 6.62 -5.26
C GLN A 302 16.71 7.00 -4.03
N SER A 303 16.19 8.23 -3.99
CA SER A 303 15.19 8.60 -2.99
C SER A 303 13.83 7.97 -3.34
N VAL A 304 13.07 7.63 -2.30
CA VAL A 304 11.72 7.05 -2.41
C VAL A 304 10.68 8.10 -2.76
#